data_AF-W6MS18-F1
#
_entry.id   AF-W6MS18-F1
#
_cell.length_a   1.000
_cell.length_b   1.000
_cell.length_c   1.000
_cell.angle_alpha   90.00
_cell.angle_beta   90.00
_cell.angle_gamma   90.00
#
_symmetry.space_group_name_H-M   'P 1'
#
loop_
_entity.id
_entity.type
_entity.pdbx_description
1 polymer ?
#
loop_
_entity_poly.entity_id
_entity_poly.type
_entity_poly.pdbx_seq_one_letter_code
_entity_poly.pdbx_strand_id
1 'polypeptide(L)'
;MPLLTGYGSSSDSSDDEKLTPKRSTLELAPAAAVAEYKHSVHMVVSDDNSVRKNAAAFVQRELMDEVSFQAQKRAYEMNASDDEGTRPKGSKVKRSRKKGSPEDVDGYKGPWASYSETSSESDDEADSVDTPEEEPQYIYKAVHDDVETTKLYAKSETDYLGRTYMHIPQDLGIDLLKDPGSQNCYVPKRKIHTWAGHEKGTQKLQFFPKSGHMLLSCGNDNNIFLWDTYHKRELLRGYFGHRMAVKDVDFNHDGSRFLSCSYDKTVKLWDTEKGVCLSRYKLQSLPNVVRYNTNVDKNHEFVVGLTNNKIEHFDSRTEETVQTYDHHMGAINDICFVDNGNKFMSSSDDKTLRVWGWQVNMPIKHISDPSQHSMPRLSLHPSSSYVVAQSMDNTIVTFSARDKFKRSVKKKFSGHKNAAYAVGLDFTPDGKILMSGDSNGFAYFWDWKTVKVVTKLKVDDMPISCIQAHPQETSKVAISGAKGKIYYYE
;
A
#
# COMPACT_ATOMS: atom_id res chain seq x y z
N MET A 1 -63.46 -6.47 57.95
CA MET A 1 -62.67 -6.51 59.19
C MET A 1 -61.20 -6.56 58.79
N PRO A 2 -60.35 -5.72 59.39
CA PRO A 2 -59.71 -4.55 58.77
C PRO A 2 -58.18 -4.78 58.53
N LEU A 3 -57.32 -3.92 57.96
CA LEU A 3 -57.35 -2.52 57.48
C LEU A 3 -56.11 -2.25 56.60
N LEU A 4 -56.28 -1.32 55.64
CA LEU A 4 -55.26 -0.65 54.84
C LEU A 4 -54.27 0.20 55.67
N THR A 5 -53.10 0.52 55.08
CA THR A 5 -52.48 1.85 54.84
C THR A 5 -50.97 1.67 54.55
N GLY A 6 -50.27 2.32 53.62
CA GLY A 6 -50.56 3.45 52.73
C GLY A 6 -49.78 4.71 53.13
N TYR A 7 -48.80 5.11 52.30
CA TYR A 7 -48.16 6.45 52.17
C TYR A 7 -47.22 6.91 53.32
N GLY A 8 -46.16 7.70 53.12
CA GLY A 8 -45.75 8.53 51.98
C GLY A 8 -44.35 9.16 52.16
N SER A 9 -43.95 9.94 51.16
CA SER A 9 -42.66 10.57 50.91
C SER A 9 -42.44 11.95 51.57
N SER A 10 -41.18 12.43 51.49
CA SER A 10 -40.67 13.82 51.63
C SER A 10 -40.54 14.34 53.07
N SER A 11 -39.56 15.14 53.51
CA SER A 11 -38.57 16.03 52.87
C SER A 11 -37.56 16.52 53.95
N ASP A 12 -36.36 16.94 53.50
CA ASP A 12 -35.45 17.97 54.06
C ASP A 12 -35.11 18.04 55.56
N SER A 13 -33.83 17.99 55.91
CA SER A 13 -32.99 19.20 56.09
C SER A 13 -31.63 18.87 56.71
N SER A 14 -30.57 19.42 56.10
CA SER A 14 -29.28 19.88 56.67
C SER A 14 -28.55 19.01 57.70
N ASP A 15 -27.33 18.59 57.37
CA ASP A 15 -26.13 19.02 58.12
C ASP A 15 -24.84 18.58 57.38
N ASP A 16 -24.07 19.60 56.95
CA ASP A 16 -22.71 19.48 56.43
C ASP A 16 -21.73 19.28 57.61
N GLU A 17 -21.08 18.12 57.70
CA GLU A 17 -19.88 17.96 58.53
C GLU A 17 -18.67 17.47 57.72
N LYS A 18 -17.64 18.32 57.76
CA LYS A 18 -16.28 18.15 57.22
C LYS A 18 -15.61 16.91 57.81
N LEU A 19 -15.12 16.02 56.95
CA LEU A 19 -14.14 15.00 57.31
C LEU A 19 -12.94 15.01 56.35
N THR A 20 -11.79 15.37 56.91
CA THR A 20 -10.45 15.33 56.31
C THR A 20 -9.99 13.89 56.04
N PRO A 21 -9.25 13.60 54.96
CA PRO A 21 -8.75 12.24 54.69
C PRO A 21 -7.54 11.90 55.57
N LYS A 22 -7.65 10.81 56.35
CA LYS A 22 -6.55 10.19 57.10
C LYS A 22 -5.56 9.55 56.11
N ARG A 23 -4.30 9.96 56.19
CA ARG A 23 -3.13 9.26 55.63
C ARG A 23 -3.04 7.85 56.23
N SER A 24 -3.08 6.82 55.40
CA SER A 24 -2.60 5.48 55.72
C SER A 24 -1.17 5.32 55.18
N THR A 25 -0.22 5.23 56.09
CA THR A 25 1.15 4.76 55.86
C THR A 25 1.11 3.26 55.58
N LEU A 26 1.47 2.85 54.36
CA LEU A 26 1.82 1.46 54.04
C LEU A 26 3.33 1.39 53.83
N GLU A 27 3.96 0.57 54.65
CA GLU A 27 5.39 0.27 54.69
C GLU A 27 5.82 -0.46 53.40
N LEU A 28 6.93 -0.02 52.81
CA LEU A 28 7.58 -0.69 51.69
C LEU A 28 8.31 -1.94 52.18
N ALA A 29 7.92 -3.10 51.66
CA ALA A 29 8.70 -4.33 51.76
C ALA A 29 9.84 -4.33 50.70
N PRO A 30 11.00 -4.95 50.99
CA PRO A 30 12.20 -4.81 50.18
C PRO A 30 12.19 -5.65 48.89
N ALA A 31 12.85 -5.10 47.87
CA ALA A 31 13.01 -5.64 46.53
C ALA A 31 13.57 -7.07 46.51
N ALA A 32 12.86 -7.96 45.82
CA ALA A 32 13.33 -9.29 45.48
C ALA A 32 14.30 -9.23 44.28
N ALA A 33 15.37 -10.01 44.38
CA ALA A 33 16.56 -10.02 43.57
C ALA A 33 16.33 -10.15 42.04
N VAL A 34 16.98 -9.26 41.30
CA VAL A 34 17.26 -9.39 39.86
C VAL A 34 18.44 -10.35 39.71
N ALA A 35 18.21 -11.52 39.13
CA ALA A 35 19.28 -12.44 38.74
C ALA A 35 19.90 -11.95 37.42
N GLU A 36 21.07 -11.31 37.51
CA GLU A 36 21.91 -10.99 36.35
C GLU A 36 22.52 -12.27 35.78
N TYR A 37 22.12 -12.63 34.55
CA TYR A 37 22.79 -13.66 33.77
C TYR A 37 24.02 -13.04 33.06
N LYS A 38 25.21 -13.22 33.64
CA LYS A 38 26.48 -12.88 32.99
C LYS A 38 26.81 -13.94 31.96
N HIS A 39 26.72 -13.61 30.66
CA HIS A 39 27.42 -14.38 29.63
C HIS A 39 28.90 -13.99 29.61
N SER A 40 29.75 -14.90 30.10
CA SER A 40 31.20 -14.84 29.94
C SER A 40 31.58 -15.31 28.53
N VAL A 41 32.12 -14.40 27.72
CA VAL A 41 32.76 -14.74 26.45
C VAL A 41 34.18 -15.21 26.76
N HIS A 42 34.44 -16.50 26.60
CA HIS A 42 35.80 -17.03 26.53
C HIS A 42 36.39 -16.69 25.17
N MET A 43 37.27 -15.68 25.12
CA MET A 43 38.19 -15.51 24.00
C MET A 43 39.32 -16.53 24.13
N VAL A 44 39.37 -17.49 23.21
CA VAL A 44 40.58 -18.28 22.96
C VAL A 44 41.39 -17.52 21.93
N VAL A 45 42.48 -16.93 22.41
CA VAL A 45 43.55 -16.37 21.59
C VAL A 45 44.42 -17.54 21.15
N SER A 46 44.54 -17.74 19.84
CA SER A 46 45.65 -18.47 19.26
C SER A 46 46.26 -17.60 18.17
N ASP A 47 47.31 -16.89 18.56
CA ASP A 47 48.24 -16.24 17.64
C ASP A 47 48.98 -17.33 16.87
N ASP A 48 48.90 -17.30 15.54
CA ASP A 48 50.04 -17.71 14.74
C ASP A 48 50.12 -16.93 13.43
N ASN A 49 51.32 -16.41 13.22
CA ASN A 49 51.67 -15.31 12.35
C ASN A 49 52.24 -15.88 11.05
N SER A 50 51.58 -15.68 9.91
CA SER A 50 52.27 -15.73 8.62
C SER A 50 51.69 -14.73 7.62
N VAL A 51 52.42 -13.64 7.47
CA VAL A 51 52.20 -12.58 6.47
C VAL A 51 52.51 -13.11 5.07
N ARG A 52 51.50 -13.16 4.20
CA ARG A 52 51.68 -12.93 2.76
C ARG A 52 50.53 -12.07 2.23
N LYS A 53 50.88 -10.82 1.89
CA LYS A 53 50.04 -9.90 1.13
C LYS A 53 49.78 -10.48 -0.27
N ASN A 54 48.52 -10.47 -0.72
CA ASN A 54 48.15 -10.31 -2.12
C ASN A 54 46.73 -9.72 -2.19
N ALA A 55 46.58 -8.72 -3.05
CA ALA A 55 45.37 -7.93 -3.24
C ALA A 55 44.37 -8.61 -4.20
N ALA A 56 43.11 -8.21 -4.07
CA ALA A 56 42.02 -8.30 -5.05
C ALA A 56 41.42 -9.68 -5.39
N ALA A 57 40.23 -9.96 -4.82
CA ALA A 57 39.01 -10.41 -5.51
C ALA A 57 38.03 -10.93 -4.47
N PHE A 58 37.03 -10.13 -4.13
CA PHE A 58 35.92 -10.54 -3.28
C PHE A 58 34.98 -11.42 -4.13
N VAL A 59 35.13 -12.75 -4.04
CA VAL A 59 34.22 -13.70 -4.67
C VAL A 59 33.07 -13.96 -3.70
N GLN A 60 31.92 -13.34 -3.96
CA GLN A 60 30.67 -13.75 -3.34
C GLN A 60 30.33 -15.16 -3.83
N ARG A 61 30.30 -16.14 -2.93
CA ARG A 61 29.68 -17.44 -3.20
C ARG A 61 28.17 -17.24 -3.22
N GLU A 62 27.60 -17.08 -4.41
CA GLU A 62 26.17 -17.23 -4.61
C GLU A 62 25.83 -18.72 -4.47
N LEU A 63 25.03 -19.04 -3.44
CA LEU A 63 24.42 -20.36 -3.28
C LEU A 63 23.29 -20.46 -4.30
N MET A 64 23.60 -21.05 -5.46
CA MET A 64 22.62 -21.39 -6.48
C MET A 64 21.82 -22.62 -6.05
N ASP A 65 20.50 -22.57 -6.23
CA ASP A 65 19.56 -23.63 -5.87
C ASP A 65 19.75 -24.84 -6.81
N GLU A 66 19.73 -26.09 -6.31
CA GLU A 66 20.07 -27.28 -7.11
C GLU A 66 19.22 -27.45 -8.38
N VAL A 67 17.96 -27.00 -8.33
CA VAL A 67 17.03 -27.04 -9.46
C VAL A 67 17.47 -26.10 -10.59
N SER A 68 17.98 -24.92 -10.24
CA SER A 68 18.50 -23.95 -11.21
C SER A 68 19.77 -24.43 -11.88
N PHE A 69 20.64 -25.13 -11.13
CA PHE A 69 21.83 -25.77 -11.66
C PHE A 69 21.51 -26.92 -12.62
N GLN A 70 20.54 -27.77 -12.28
CA GLN A 70 20.10 -28.85 -13.18
C GLN A 70 19.41 -28.33 -14.45
N ALA A 71 18.67 -27.24 -14.36
CA ALA A 71 18.04 -26.60 -15.52
C ALA A 71 19.09 -25.99 -16.46
N GLN A 72 20.09 -25.30 -15.91
CA GLN A 72 21.21 -24.74 -16.71
C GLN A 72 22.08 -25.85 -17.31
N LYS A 73 22.32 -26.93 -16.56
CA LYS A 73 23.04 -28.10 -17.08
C LYS A 73 22.28 -28.78 -18.23
N ARG A 74 20.96 -28.95 -18.12
CA ARG A 74 20.13 -29.46 -19.23
C ARG A 74 20.14 -28.54 -20.44
N ALA A 75 20.07 -27.23 -20.24
CA ALA A 75 20.14 -26.27 -21.34
C ALA A 75 21.50 -26.31 -22.05
N TYR A 76 22.58 -26.46 -21.28
CA TYR A 76 23.93 -26.62 -21.83
C TYR A 76 24.10 -27.94 -22.58
N GLU A 77 23.58 -29.05 -22.03
CA GLU A 77 23.63 -30.37 -22.68
C GLU A 77 22.76 -30.43 -23.95
N MET A 78 21.62 -29.74 -23.99
CA MET A 78 20.82 -29.60 -25.21
C MET A 78 21.49 -28.74 -26.29
N ASN A 79 22.22 -27.69 -25.89
CA ASN A 79 22.98 -26.87 -26.83
C ASN A 79 24.27 -27.56 -27.32
N ALA A 80 24.77 -28.56 -26.59
CA ALA A 80 25.95 -29.33 -26.96
C ALA A 80 25.63 -30.56 -27.86
N SER A 81 24.37 -31.00 -27.92
CA SER A 81 23.95 -32.15 -28.73
C SER A 81 23.55 -31.81 -30.18
N ASP A 82 23.49 -30.54 -30.55
CA ASP A 82 23.00 -30.09 -31.86
C ASP A 82 24.11 -29.71 -32.86
N ASP A 83 25.38 -30.03 -32.57
CA ASP A 83 26.51 -29.79 -33.49
C ASP A 83 26.90 -31.02 -34.34
N GLU A 84 25.91 -31.72 -34.90
CA GLU A 84 26.11 -32.54 -36.10
C GLU A 84 25.01 -32.28 -37.14
N GLY A 85 25.27 -31.28 -37.97
CA GLY A 85 24.78 -31.26 -39.36
C GLY A 85 23.41 -30.64 -39.60
N THR A 86 23.36 -29.31 -39.74
CA THR A 86 22.90 -28.60 -40.96
C THR A 86 22.84 -27.09 -40.71
N ARG A 87 23.76 -26.33 -41.33
CA ARG A 87 23.70 -24.87 -41.34
C ARG A 87 22.58 -24.37 -42.26
N PRO A 88 21.66 -23.48 -41.83
CA PRO A 88 20.80 -22.78 -42.75
C PRO A 88 21.62 -21.76 -43.58
N LYS A 89 21.27 -21.65 -44.86
CA LYS A 89 21.98 -20.88 -45.88
C LYS A 89 21.85 -19.37 -45.62
N GLY A 90 22.90 -18.76 -45.08
CA GLY A 90 23.17 -17.33 -45.29
C GLY A 90 23.63 -17.09 -46.74
N SER A 91 23.08 -16.06 -47.38
CA SER A 91 23.37 -15.67 -48.77
C SER A 91 24.85 -15.28 -48.93
N LYS A 92 25.61 -16.08 -49.66
CA LYS A 92 27.00 -15.75 -50.00
C LYS A 92 27.03 -14.71 -51.12
N VAL A 93 27.40 -13.48 -50.78
CA VAL A 93 27.93 -12.50 -51.74
C VAL A 93 29.18 -13.10 -52.41
N LYS A 94 29.12 -13.32 -53.72
CA LYS A 94 30.27 -13.77 -54.52
C LYS A 94 31.24 -12.61 -54.71
N ARG A 95 32.35 -12.57 -53.97
CA ARG A 95 33.54 -11.81 -54.39
C ARG A 95 34.13 -12.51 -55.62
N SER A 96 33.97 -11.89 -56.78
CA SER A 96 34.47 -12.38 -58.07
C SER A 96 35.86 -11.79 -58.35
N ARG A 97 36.82 -12.66 -58.70
CA ARG A 97 38.10 -12.27 -59.31
C ARG A 97 37.87 -12.03 -60.80
N LYS A 98 38.20 -10.85 -61.33
CA LYS A 98 38.39 -10.70 -62.78
C LYS A 98 39.67 -11.42 -63.17
N LYS A 99 39.57 -12.65 -63.67
CA LYS A 99 40.62 -13.25 -64.49
C LYS A 99 40.48 -12.65 -65.89
N GLY A 100 41.54 -12.00 -66.38
CA GLY A 100 41.65 -11.71 -67.80
C GLY A 100 41.66 -13.01 -68.61
N SER A 101 41.24 -12.94 -69.87
CA SER A 101 41.31 -14.06 -70.82
C SER A 101 42.78 -14.37 -71.16
N PRO A 102 43.17 -15.65 -71.34
CA PRO A 102 44.55 -16.05 -71.67
C PRO A 102 45.12 -15.60 -73.03
N GLU A 103 44.39 -14.81 -73.81
CA GLU A 103 44.84 -14.32 -75.14
C GLU A 103 45.46 -12.91 -75.07
N ASP A 104 45.33 -12.20 -73.94
CA ASP A 104 45.98 -10.90 -73.68
C ASP A 104 47.27 -11.08 -72.86
N VAL A 105 48.44 -10.98 -73.50
CA VAL A 105 49.75 -11.33 -72.92
C VAL A 105 50.16 -10.41 -71.75
N ASP A 106 49.70 -9.15 -71.72
CA ASP A 106 50.12 -8.16 -70.70
C ASP A 106 49.10 -7.94 -69.56
N GLY A 107 47.91 -8.55 -69.63
CA GLY A 107 46.80 -8.30 -68.70
C GLY A 107 46.49 -9.45 -67.73
N TYR A 108 47.09 -10.63 -67.90
CA TYR A 108 46.72 -11.81 -67.13
C TYR A 108 47.40 -11.87 -65.76
N LYS A 109 46.66 -11.49 -64.71
CA LYS A 109 47.07 -11.72 -63.32
C LYS A 109 46.71 -13.16 -62.91
N GLY A 110 47.73 -13.97 -62.68
CA GLY A 110 47.61 -15.39 -62.33
C GLY A 110 46.86 -15.67 -61.00
N PRO A 111 46.71 -16.96 -60.62
CA PRO A 111 45.79 -17.40 -59.56
C PRO A 111 46.03 -16.86 -58.14
N TRP A 112 47.12 -16.13 -57.89
CA TRP A 112 47.54 -15.66 -56.57
C TRP A 112 47.39 -14.15 -56.29
N ALA A 113 46.80 -13.37 -57.19
CA ALA A 113 46.63 -11.92 -56.96
C ALA A 113 45.66 -11.59 -55.78
N SER A 114 46.00 -10.54 -55.01
CA SER A 114 45.27 -10.02 -53.83
C SER A 114 44.16 -9.03 -54.20
N TYR A 115 43.15 -8.89 -53.32
CA TYR A 115 41.96 -8.04 -53.52
C TYR A 115 42.26 -6.57 -53.17
N SER A 116 41.79 -5.62 -53.98
CA SER A 116 41.80 -4.18 -53.66
C SER A 116 40.36 -3.65 -53.59
N GLU A 117 40.01 -2.99 -52.49
CA GLU A 117 38.74 -2.26 -52.32
C GLU A 117 38.91 -0.82 -52.83
N THR A 118 37.95 -0.33 -53.61
CA THR A 118 37.86 1.08 -53.97
C THR A 118 36.39 1.46 -54.13
N SER A 119 36.06 2.53 -53.41
CA SER A 119 34.79 3.24 -53.26
C SER A 119 34.40 4.08 -54.47
N SER A 120 33.12 4.15 -54.81
CA SER A 120 32.44 5.40 -55.21
C SER A 120 30.92 5.20 -55.36
N GLU A 121 30.22 6.27 -55.00
CA GLU A 121 28.78 6.50 -54.80
C GLU A 121 27.90 6.34 -56.06
N SER A 122 26.62 5.94 -55.94
CA SER A 122 25.43 6.83 -55.81
C SER A 122 24.12 6.16 -56.27
N ASP A 123 23.05 6.55 -55.57
CA ASP A 123 21.61 6.56 -55.92
C ASP A 123 20.67 5.44 -55.46
N ASP A 124 19.58 5.95 -54.87
CA ASP A 124 18.55 5.37 -54.02
C ASP A 124 17.53 4.47 -54.74
N GLU A 125 17.15 3.35 -54.11
CA GLU A 125 15.78 3.10 -53.63
C GLU A 125 15.68 1.73 -52.91
N ALA A 126 15.14 1.80 -51.70
CA ALA A 126 14.45 0.76 -50.90
C ALA A 126 14.88 -0.71 -51.03
N ASP A 127 15.57 -1.22 -50.01
CA ASP A 127 15.04 -2.33 -49.20
C ASP A 127 15.82 -2.49 -47.89
N SER A 128 15.05 -2.67 -46.81
CA SER A 128 15.45 -2.70 -45.41
C SER A 128 16.51 -3.77 -45.10
N VAL A 129 17.66 -3.34 -44.59
CA VAL A 129 18.64 -4.23 -43.96
C VAL A 129 18.26 -4.40 -42.49
N ASP A 130 17.84 -5.62 -42.13
CA ASP A 130 17.71 -6.09 -40.76
C ASP A 130 19.04 -5.91 -40.02
N THR A 131 19.15 -4.83 -39.25
CA THR A 131 20.05 -4.77 -38.10
C THR A 131 19.68 -5.89 -37.15
N PRO A 132 20.62 -6.70 -36.63
CA PRO A 132 20.31 -7.60 -35.54
C PRO A 132 19.73 -6.75 -34.41
N GLU A 133 18.47 -7.00 -34.07
CA GLU A 133 17.81 -6.36 -32.93
C GLU A 133 18.69 -6.61 -31.71
N GLU A 134 19.42 -5.57 -31.29
CA GLU A 134 19.96 -5.54 -29.93
C GLU A 134 18.75 -5.74 -29.03
N GLU A 135 18.73 -6.85 -28.28
CA GLU A 135 17.79 -7.03 -27.19
C GLU A 135 17.75 -5.70 -26.43
N PRO A 136 16.57 -5.13 -26.12
CA PRO A 136 16.52 -3.86 -25.41
C PRO A 136 17.21 -4.09 -24.06
N GLN A 137 18.48 -3.70 -23.98
CA GLN A 137 19.13 -3.48 -22.72
C GLN A 137 18.22 -2.49 -22.03
N TYR A 138 17.50 -2.97 -21.01
CA TYR A 138 16.79 -2.09 -20.12
C TYR A 138 17.87 -1.22 -19.49
N ILE A 139 18.10 -0.06 -20.11
CA ILE A 139 18.86 1.02 -19.52
C ILE A 139 18.02 1.39 -18.32
N TYR A 140 18.37 0.83 -17.16
CA TYR A 140 18.08 1.49 -15.91
C TYR A 140 18.75 2.85 -16.05
N LYS A 141 17.98 3.86 -16.46
CA LYS A 141 18.37 5.25 -16.25
C LYS A 141 18.80 5.27 -14.79
N ALA A 142 20.09 5.47 -14.53
CA ALA A 142 20.55 5.78 -13.20
C ALA A 142 19.86 7.11 -12.85
N VAL A 143 18.71 7.00 -12.19
CA VAL A 143 17.95 8.16 -11.77
C VAL A 143 18.81 8.81 -10.71
N HIS A 144 19.28 10.02 -11.05
CA HIS A 144 19.87 10.99 -10.15
C HIS A 144 19.11 11.05 -8.82
N ASP A 145 19.87 11.10 -7.73
CA ASP A 145 19.57 11.43 -6.33
C ASP A 145 18.09 11.45 -5.89
N ASP A 146 17.81 10.81 -4.74
CA ASP A 146 16.54 10.72 -4.00
C ASP A 146 15.96 12.09 -3.56
N VAL A 147 15.81 13.04 -4.48
CA VAL A 147 15.29 14.37 -4.22
C VAL A 147 13.76 14.28 -4.30
N GLU A 148 13.11 14.26 -3.14
CA GLU A 148 11.68 14.51 -3.11
C GLU A 148 11.41 15.94 -3.56
N THR A 149 10.45 16.08 -4.45
CA THR A 149 9.95 17.37 -4.88
C THR A 149 8.46 17.42 -4.64
N THR A 150 7.98 18.58 -4.22
CA THR A 150 6.54 18.83 -4.16
C THR A 150 6.22 20.05 -5.00
N LYS A 151 5.07 19.99 -5.66
CA LYS A 151 4.56 21.10 -6.46
C LYS A 151 3.22 21.51 -5.88
N LEU A 152 3.13 22.76 -5.46
CA LEU A 152 1.88 23.40 -5.11
C LEU A 152 1.21 23.87 -6.41
N TYR A 153 -0.04 23.46 -6.59
CA TYR A 153 -0.87 23.85 -7.74
C TYR A 153 -1.96 24.85 -7.33
N ALA A 154 -2.18 25.03 -6.02
CA ALA A 154 -3.02 26.09 -5.49
C ALA A 154 -2.48 27.47 -5.89
N LYS A 155 -3.38 28.46 -6.00
CA LYS A 155 -3.01 29.83 -6.42
C LYS A 155 -2.07 30.53 -5.45
N SER A 156 -2.19 30.21 -4.17
CA SER A 156 -1.35 30.72 -3.09
C SER A 156 -1.19 29.64 -2.02
N GLU A 157 -0.08 29.69 -1.29
CA GLU A 157 0.16 28.79 -0.15
C GLU A 157 -0.73 29.11 1.04
N THR A 158 -1.09 30.39 1.18
CA THR A 158 -1.93 30.90 2.25
C THR A 158 -3.03 31.81 1.69
N ASP A 159 -4.14 31.84 2.41
CA ASP A 159 -5.25 32.76 2.18
C ASP A 159 -4.90 34.17 2.70
N TYR A 160 -5.80 35.13 2.45
CA TYR A 160 -5.72 36.50 2.96
C TYR A 160 -5.61 36.61 4.51
N LEU A 161 -6.00 35.55 5.24
CA LEU A 161 -5.85 35.43 6.70
C LEU A 161 -4.55 34.72 7.14
N GLY A 162 -3.68 34.33 6.20
CA GLY A 162 -2.49 33.53 6.51
C GLY A 162 -2.79 32.06 6.84
N ARG A 163 -4.00 31.58 6.56
CA ARG A 163 -4.41 30.19 6.76
C ARG A 163 -4.00 29.35 5.56
N THR A 164 -3.55 28.13 5.81
CA THR A 164 -3.27 27.13 4.76
C THR A 164 -4.56 26.45 4.31
N TYR A 165 -4.51 25.74 3.19
CA TYR A 165 -5.65 24.95 2.67
C TYR A 165 -6.12 23.82 3.61
N MET A 166 -5.37 23.52 4.67
CA MET A 166 -5.74 22.56 5.72
C MET A 166 -6.80 23.08 6.67
N HIS A 167 -7.00 24.40 6.70
CA HIS A 167 -8.03 25.00 7.51
C HIS A 167 -9.40 24.57 7.00
N ILE A 168 -10.18 23.97 7.89
CA ILE A 168 -11.51 23.46 7.58
C ILE A 168 -12.40 24.61 7.10
N PRO A 169 -12.93 24.55 5.86
CA PRO A 169 -13.79 25.59 5.33
C PRO A 169 -15.07 25.75 6.15
N GLN A 170 -15.43 27.00 6.47
CA GLN A 170 -16.64 27.35 7.23
C GLN A 170 -17.71 28.03 6.37
N ASP A 171 -17.41 28.27 5.10
CA ASP A 171 -18.25 28.96 4.13
C ASP A 171 -19.28 28.04 3.43
N LEU A 172 -19.14 26.72 3.59
CA LEU A 172 -19.90 25.71 2.85
C LEU A 172 -21.37 25.57 3.27
N GLY A 173 -21.83 26.37 4.24
CA GLY A 173 -23.19 26.25 4.81
C GLY A 173 -23.45 24.90 5.50
N ILE A 174 -22.42 24.07 5.62
CA ILE A 174 -22.41 22.76 6.26
C ILE A 174 -21.31 22.82 7.31
N ASP A 175 -21.63 22.28 8.48
CA ASP A 175 -20.66 22.18 9.57
C ASP A 175 -19.87 20.87 9.44
N LEU A 176 -18.59 21.00 9.09
CA LEU A 176 -17.64 19.91 8.92
C LEU A 176 -16.93 19.50 10.22
N LEU A 177 -17.22 20.19 11.33
CA LEU A 177 -16.64 19.89 12.66
C LEU A 177 -17.51 18.96 13.50
N LYS A 178 -18.65 18.52 12.96
CA LYS A 178 -19.55 17.59 13.65
C LYS A 178 -18.88 16.26 13.92
N ASP A 179 -19.42 15.52 14.89
CA ASP A 179 -19.02 14.13 15.06
C ASP A 179 -19.52 13.31 13.84
N PRO A 180 -18.63 12.53 13.19
CA PRO A 180 -19.00 11.67 12.07
C PRO A 180 -20.16 10.75 12.44
N GLY A 181 -21.13 10.61 11.54
CA GLY A 181 -22.26 9.68 11.73
C GLY A 181 -23.46 10.25 12.50
N SER A 182 -23.45 11.53 12.86
CA SER A 182 -24.61 12.22 13.45
C SER A 182 -25.84 12.28 12.51
N GLN A 183 -25.63 12.13 11.21
CA GLN A 183 -26.66 12.29 10.18
C GLN A 183 -26.97 10.97 9.47
N ASN A 184 -28.24 10.82 9.05
CA ASN A 184 -28.64 9.67 8.24
C ASN A 184 -28.00 9.74 6.85
N CYS A 185 -27.23 8.71 6.50
CA CYS A 185 -26.57 8.63 5.21
C CYS A 185 -27.47 8.02 4.12
N TYR A 186 -27.30 8.47 2.88
CA TYR A 186 -28.06 8.02 1.72
C TYR A 186 -27.12 7.58 0.59
N VAL A 187 -27.67 6.80 -0.34
CA VAL A 187 -26.89 6.31 -1.49
C VAL A 187 -26.83 7.39 -2.58
N PRO A 188 -25.65 7.70 -3.13
CA PRO A 188 -25.53 8.68 -4.19
C PRO A 188 -26.22 8.26 -5.48
N LYS A 189 -26.61 9.26 -6.28
CA LYS A 189 -27.28 9.05 -7.58
C LYS A 189 -26.58 9.73 -8.74
N ARG A 190 -25.91 10.86 -8.51
CA ARG A 190 -25.37 11.71 -9.56
C ARG A 190 -23.87 11.89 -9.38
N LYS A 191 -23.14 11.83 -10.51
CA LYS A 191 -21.74 12.21 -10.55
C LYS A 191 -21.62 13.74 -10.53
N ILE A 192 -20.92 14.29 -9.56
CA ILE A 192 -20.69 15.74 -9.45
C ILE A 192 -19.42 16.16 -10.17
N HIS A 193 -18.33 15.39 -10.01
CA HIS A 193 -17.03 15.76 -10.56
C HIS A 193 -16.18 14.55 -10.94
N THR A 194 -15.16 14.80 -11.75
CA THR A 194 -14.17 13.79 -12.15
C THR A 194 -12.80 14.44 -12.11
N TRP A 195 -11.94 14.00 -11.19
CA TRP A 195 -10.54 14.39 -11.16
C TRP A 195 -9.74 13.50 -12.11
N ALA A 196 -9.02 14.12 -13.03
CA ALA A 196 -8.10 13.48 -13.96
C ALA A 196 -6.69 13.98 -13.65
N GLY A 197 -6.02 13.32 -12.71
CA GLY A 197 -4.64 13.65 -12.33
C GLY A 197 -3.66 12.50 -12.52
N HIS A 198 -4.09 11.26 -12.28
CA HIS A 198 -3.22 10.10 -12.43
C HIS A 198 -3.24 9.57 -13.87
N GLU A 199 -2.06 9.32 -14.42
CA GLU A 199 -1.89 8.68 -15.73
C GLU A 199 -2.23 7.18 -15.65
N LYS A 200 -1.93 6.56 -14.51
CA LYS A 200 -2.16 5.13 -14.24
C LYS A 200 -3.20 4.95 -13.14
N GLY A 201 -3.60 3.69 -12.91
CA GLY A 201 -4.60 3.33 -11.90
C GLY A 201 -4.29 3.83 -10.49
N THR A 202 -5.31 4.35 -9.82
CA THR A 202 -5.24 4.75 -8.40
C THR A 202 -5.30 3.49 -7.52
N GLN A 203 -4.44 3.39 -6.51
CA GLN A 203 -4.42 2.26 -5.57
C GLN A 203 -5.24 2.54 -4.30
N LYS A 204 -5.18 3.77 -3.78
CA LYS A 204 -5.85 4.18 -2.54
C LYS A 204 -6.39 5.61 -2.64
N LEU A 205 -7.52 5.82 -1.98
CA LEU A 205 -8.11 7.13 -1.71
C LEU A 205 -8.28 7.30 -0.20
N GLN A 206 -8.03 8.50 0.29
CA GLN A 206 -8.28 8.87 1.68
C GLN A 206 -8.77 10.31 1.81
N PHE A 207 -9.99 10.52 2.31
CA PHE A 207 -10.46 11.82 2.77
C PHE A 207 -9.67 12.30 3.97
N PHE A 208 -9.56 13.61 4.09
CA PHE A 208 -9.00 14.27 5.25
C PHE A 208 -9.71 13.81 6.54
N PRO A 209 -8.98 13.46 7.60
CA PRO A 209 -9.57 12.96 8.83
C PRO A 209 -10.57 13.96 9.43
N LYS A 210 -11.65 13.45 10.00
CA LYS A 210 -12.80 14.20 10.57
C LYS A 210 -13.60 15.00 9.54
N SER A 211 -13.01 16.00 8.88
CA SER A 211 -13.77 17.00 8.11
C SER A 211 -14.01 16.63 6.65
N GLY A 212 -13.12 15.86 6.01
CA GLY A 212 -13.28 15.41 4.62
C GLY A 212 -13.18 16.48 3.53
N HIS A 213 -12.79 17.71 3.88
CA HIS A 213 -12.66 18.83 2.94
C HIS A 213 -11.55 18.66 1.89
N MET A 214 -10.64 17.71 2.10
CA MET A 214 -9.60 17.35 1.15
C MET A 214 -9.61 15.84 0.89
N LEU A 215 -9.10 15.44 -0.27
CA LEU A 215 -8.99 14.05 -0.69
C LEU A 215 -7.55 13.78 -1.13
N LEU A 216 -6.93 12.78 -0.54
CA LEU A 216 -5.63 12.28 -0.95
C LEU A 216 -5.81 11.06 -1.87
N SER A 217 -5.09 11.06 -2.98
CA SER A 217 -5.05 9.95 -3.91
C SER A 217 -3.63 9.49 -4.19
N CYS A 218 -3.47 8.18 -4.31
CA CYS A 218 -2.18 7.53 -4.54
C CYS A 218 -2.30 6.57 -5.73
N GLY A 219 -1.32 6.60 -6.64
CA GLY A 219 -1.40 5.90 -7.91
C GLY A 219 -0.19 5.05 -8.28
N ASN A 220 -0.40 4.25 -9.33
CA ASN A 220 0.63 3.43 -9.97
C ASN A 220 1.63 4.25 -10.81
N ASP A 221 1.41 5.56 -10.92
CA ASP A 221 2.29 6.56 -11.54
C ASP A 221 3.34 7.10 -10.57
N ASN A 222 3.48 6.49 -9.38
CA ASN A 222 4.41 6.84 -8.31
C ASN A 222 4.07 8.16 -7.59
N ASN A 223 2.99 8.82 -8.01
CA ASN A 223 2.63 10.15 -7.56
C ASN A 223 1.54 10.07 -6.50
N ILE A 224 1.53 11.06 -5.63
CA ILE A 224 0.47 11.27 -4.66
C ILE A 224 -0.09 12.67 -4.90
N PHE A 225 -1.41 12.78 -4.99
CA PHE A 225 -2.09 14.04 -5.24
C PHE A 225 -3.07 14.35 -4.12
N LEU A 226 -3.18 15.63 -3.82
CA LEU A 226 -4.09 16.17 -2.81
C LEU A 226 -5.07 17.11 -3.48
N TRP A 227 -6.35 16.80 -3.34
CA TRP A 227 -7.45 17.47 -4.02
C TRP A 227 -8.33 18.21 -3.02
N ASP A 228 -8.83 19.37 -3.41
CA ASP A 228 -9.97 20.01 -2.76
C ASP A 228 -11.26 19.26 -3.13
N THR A 229 -12.18 19.08 -2.19
CA THR A 229 -13.46 18.37 -2.43
C THR A 229 -14.63 19.33 -2.69
N TYR A 230 -14.51 20.60 -2.32
CA TYR A 230 -15.63 21.52 -2.30
C TYR A 230 -15.56 22.64 -3.33
N HIS A 231 -14.63 23.58 -3.17
CA HIS A 231 -14.68 24.89 -3.83
C HIS A 231 -14.52 24.76 -5.35
N LYS A 232 -13.27 24.74 -5.83
CA LYS A 232 -12.95 24.54 -7.25
C LYS A 232 -12.65 23.10 -7.56
N ARG A 233 -12.49 22.28 -6.51
CA ARG A 233 -12.11 20.88 -6.63
C ARG A 233 -10.81 20.72 -7.42
N GLU A 234 -9.91 21.67 -7.20
CA GLU A 234 -8.65 21.74 -7.89
C GLU A 234 -7.62 20.83 -7.23
N LEU A 235 -6.56 20.52 -7.98
CA LEU A 235 -5.37 19.91 -7.43
C LEU A 235 -4.70 20.94 -6.53
N LEU A 236 -4.55 20.63 -5.24
CA LEU A 236 -3.88 21.51 -4.27
C LEU A 236 -2.38 21.31 -4.33
N ARG A 237 -1.94 20.06 -4.20
CA ARG A 237 -0.52 19.70 -4.13
C ARG A 237 -0.25 18.32 -4.72
N GLY A 238 0.89 18.19 -5.40
CA GLY A 238 1.44 16.90 -5.82
C GLY A 238 2.74 16.58 -5.09
N TYR A 239 2.87 15.33 -4.65
CA TYR A 239 4.06 14.80 -3.98
C TYR A 239 4.77 13.82 -4.89
N PHE A 240 6.03 14.14 -5.20
CA PHE A 240 6.90 13.37 -6.09
C PHE A 240 8.12 12.95 -5.29
N GLY A 241 8.40 11.65 -5.25
CA GLY A 241 9.53 11.16 -4.49
C GLY A 241 9.64 9.66 -4.40
N HIS A 242 8.57 8.92 -4.66
CA HIS A 242 8.65 7.47 -4.78
C HIS A 242 9.20 7.07 -6.14
N ARG A 243 10.04 6.03 -6.16
CA ARG A 243 10.63 5.49 -7.40
C ARG A 243 9.70 4.53 -8.11
N MET A 244 8.81 3.89 -7.37
CA MET A 244 7.85 2.92 -7.89
C MET A 244 6.43 3.23 -7.40
N ALA A 245 5.47 2.46 -7.90
CA ALA A 245 4.05 2.66 -7.63
C ALA A 245 3.78 2.69 -6.12
N VAL A 246 3.00 3.68 -5.69
CA VAL A 246 2.60 3.84 -4.29
C VAL A 246 1.39 2.94 -4.06
N LYS A 247 1.42 2.17 -2.97
CA LYS A 247 0.48 1.10 -2.68
C LYS A 247 -0.65 1.51 -1.76
N ASP A 248 -0.31 2.25 -0.72
CA ASP A 248 -1.23 2.69 0.31
C ASP A 248 -0.77 4.02 0.87
N VAL A 249 -1.72 4.75 1.44
CA VAL A 249 -1.49 6.00 2.16
C VAL A 249 -2.39 6.01 3.40
N ASP A 250 -1.86 6.56 4.49
CA ASP A 250 -2.65 6.81 5.69
C ASP A 250 -2.35 8.19 6.31
N PHE A 251 -3.39 8.93 6.68
CA PHE A 251 -3.28 10.18 7.43
C PHE A 251 -3.07 9.92 8.93
N ASN A 252 -2.36 10.83 9.59
CA ASN A 252 -2.43 10.92 11.05
C ASN A 252 -3.81 11.45 11.50
N HIS A 253 -4.11 11.36 12.79
CA HIS A 253 -5.43 11.76 13.33
C HIS A 253 -5.83 13.23 13.05
N ASP A 254 -4.84 14.12 12.99
CA ASP A 254 -5.01 15.55 12.76
C ASP A 254 -4.98 15.93 11.25
N GLY A 255 -4.49 15.03 10.40
CA GLY A 255 -4.25 15.24 8.98
C GLY A 255 -2.98 16.04 8.65
N SER A 256 -2.28 16.62 9.63
CA SER A 256 -1.03 17.37 9.42
C SER A 256 0.13 16.55 8.82
N ARG A 257 0.08 15.22 8.92
CA ARG A 257 1.08 14.32 8.33
C ARG A 257 0.40 13.13 7.69
N PHE A 258 1.05 12.55 6.69
CA PHE A 258 0.62 11.28 6.13
C PHE A 258 1.82 10.38 5.84
N LEU A 259 1.56 9.08 5.85
CA LEU A 259 2.51 8.06 5.46
C LEU A 259 2.16 7.53 4.09
N SER A 260 3.16 7.30 3.27
CA SER A 260 3.00 6.61 1.99
C SER A 260 3.92 5.40 1.93
N CYS A 261 3.42 4.29 1.40
CA CYS A 261 4.22 3.11 1.13
C CYS A 261 4.28 2.81 -0.37
N SER A 262 5.45 2.36 -0.83
CA SER A 262 5.68 2.08 -2.24
C SER A 262 6.42 0.76 -2.43
N TYR A 263 6.30 0.24 -3.65
CA TYR A 263 7.11 -0.88 -4.14
C TYR A 263 8.62 -0.59 -4.21
N ASP A 264 9.06 0.64 -3.94
CA ASP A 264 10.48 0.97 -3.81
C ASP A 264 11.10 0.51 -2.47
N LYS A 265 10.35 -0.24 -1.64
CA LYS A 265 10.73 -0.69 -0.29
C LYS A 265 10.92 0.45 0.69
N THR A 266 10.34 1.62 0.42
CA THR A 266 10.36 2.75 1.35
C THR A 266 8.96 3.09 1.84
N VAL A 267 8.91 3.47 3.11
CA VAL A 267 7.79 4.22 3.68
C VAL A 267 8.27 5.64 3.91
N LYS A 268 7.52 6.62 3.42
CA LYS A 268 7.87 8.04 3.55
C LYS A 268 6.84 8.74 4.41
N LEU A 269 7.33 9.55 5.35
CA LEU A 269 6.54 10.45 6.17
C LEU A 269 6.55 11.83 5.52
N TRP A 270 5.37 12.37 5.26
CA TRP A 270 5.19 13.64 4.59
C TRP A 270 4.45 14.63 5.49
N ASP A 271 4.86 15.89 5.39
CA ASP A 271 4.12 17.05 5.88
C ASP A 271 3.06 17.43 4.83
N THR A 272 1.79 17.45 5.21
CA THR A 272 0.68 17.81 4.29
C THR A 272 0.66 19.28 3.92
N GLU A 273 1.12 20.17 4.79
CA GLU A 273 1.09 21.61 4.59
C GLU A 273 2.24 22.06 3.72
N LYS A 274 3.45 21.70 4.12
CA LYS A 274 4.68 22.16 3.47
C LYS A 274 5.09 21.28 2.30
N GLY A 275 4.59 20.06 2.23
CA GLY A 275 5.03 19.09 1.23
C GLY A 275 6.49 18.72 1.39
N VAL A 276 6.98 18.61 2.62
CA VAL A 276 8.35 18.16 2.89
C VAL A 276 8.31 16.70 3.29
N CYS A 277 9.22 15.89 2.76
CA CYS A 277 9.45 14.55 3.28
C CYS A 277 10.23 14.68 4.60
N LEU A 278 9.57 14.34 5.71
CA LEU A 278 10.14 14.46 7.05
C LEU A 278 11.11 13.31 7.35
N SER A 279 10.72 12.08 6.99
CA SER A 279 11.49 10.87 7.30
C SER A 279 11.30 9.81 6.23
N ARG A 280 12.33 8.99 6.03
CA ARG A 280 12.35 7.87 5.07
C ARG A 280 12.71 6.58 5.80
N TYR A 281 11.78 5.65 5.86
CA TYR A 281 12.00 4.33 6.44
C TYR A 281 12.32 3.35 5.31
N LYS A 282 13.56 2.85 5.26
CA LYS A 282 13.98 1.82 4.30
C LYS A 282 13.72 0.45 4.91
N LEU A 283 12.91 -0.36 4.26
CA LEU A 283 12.53 -1.69 4.71
C LEU A 283 13.29 -2.76 3.92
N GLN A 284 13.45 -3.95 4.51
CA GLN A 284 14.09 -5.07 3.83
C GLN A 284 13.20 -5.65 2.72
N SER A 285 11.88 -5.61 2.92
CA SER A 285 10.85 -6.16 2.04
C SER A 285 9.86 -5.10 1.56
N LEU A 286 8.99 -5.47 0.62
CA LEU A 286 8.03 -4.55 0.02
C LEU A 286 6.86 -4.30 1.00
N PRO A 287 6.54 -3.03 1.31
CA PRO A 287 5.36 -2.69 2.12
C PRO A 287 4.09 -2.70 1.27
N ASN A 288 3.08 -3.45 1.72
CA ASN A 288 1.76 -3.52 1.07
C ASN A 288 0.75 -2.54 1.69
N VAL A 289 0.78 -2.38 3.01
CA VAL A 289 -0.17 -1.60 3.79
C VAL A 289 0.56 -0.81 4.87
N VAL A 290 0.10 0.41 5.12
CA VAL A 290 0.55 1.25 6.24
C VAL A 290 -0.65 1.80 6.96
N ARG A 291 -0.62 1.78 8.29
CA ARG A 291 -1.66 2.39 9.11
C ARG A 291 -1.04 3.13 10.31
N TYR A 292 -1.50 4.35 10.54
CA TYR A 292 -1.29 5.06 11.79
C TYR A 292 -2.15 4.47 12.89
N ASN A 293 -1.65 4.53 14.13
CA ASN A 293 -2.48 4.21 15.27
C ASN A 293 -3.67 5.18 15.35
N THR A 294 -4.86 4.64 15.57
CA THR A 294 -6.09 5.44 15.71
C THR A 294 -6.18 6.17 17.05
N ASN A 295 -5.39 5.74 18.05
CA ASN A 295 -5.32 6.38 19.36
C ASN A 295 -4.57 7.73 19.28
N VAL A 296 -5.22 8.80 19.76
CA VAL A 296 -4.66 10.17 19.73
C VAL A 296 -3.33 10.26 20.49
N ASP A 297 -3.19 9.55 21.60
CA ASP A 297 -1.96 9.59 22.42
C ASP A 297 -0.75 8.94 21.71
N LYS A 298 -1.02 8.01 20.79
CA LYS A 298 -0.02 7.20 20.09
C LYS A 298 0.08 7.52 18.61
N ASN A 299 -0.32 8.73 18.21
CA ASN A 299 -0.26 9.20 16.82
C ASN A 299 1.14 9.18 16.19
N HIS A 300 2.19 9.08 17.01
CA HIS A 300 3.57 8.98 16.55
C HIS A 300 3.94 7.56 16.11
N GLU A 301 3.17 6.54 16.48
CA GLU A 301 3.43 5.15 16.14
C GLU A 301 2.60 4.71 14.92
N PHE A 302 3.19 3.87 14.07
CA PHE A 302 2.51 3.31 12.91
C PHE A 302 3.00 1.90 12.58
N VAL A 303 2.14 1.17 11.88
CA VAL A 303 2.39 -0.23 11.53
C VAL A 303 2.42 -0.40 10.02
N VAL A 304 3.38 -1.21 9.55
CA VAL A 304 3.62 -1.54 8.15
C VAL A 304 3.44 -3.04 7.96
N GLY A 305 2.54 -3.43 7.08
CA GLY A 305 2.41 -4.82 6.64
C GLY A 305 3.28 -5.10 5.43
N LEU A 306 4.19 -6.05 5.53
CA LEU A 306 5.15 -6.39 4.49
C LEU A 306 4.73 -7.63 3.69
N THR A 307 5.39 -7.82 2.55
CA THR A 307 5.31 -9.05 1.76
C THR A 307 6.05 -10.23 2.37
N ASN A 308 7.02 -10.02 3.26
CA ASN A 308 7.79 -11.07 3.94
C ASN A 308 7.06 -11.70 5.14
N ASN A 309 5.73 -11.61 5.16
CA ASN A 309 4.85 -12.06 6.24
C ASN A 309 5.01 -11.31 7.57
N LYS A 310 5.95 -10.39 7.67
CA LYS A 310 6.17 -9.64 8.91
C LYS A 310 5.36 -8.36 8.91
N ILE A 311 4.85 -8.02 10.08
CA ILE A 311 4.33 -6.69 10.35
C ILE A 311 5.40 -5.96 11.14
N GLU A 312 5.85 -4.80 10.68
CA GLU A 312 6.85 -3.98 11.37
C GLU A 312 6.16 -2.76 11.98
N HIS A 313 6.48 -2.49 13.23
CA HIS A 313 5.99 -1.37 14.01
C HIS A 313 7.11 -0.35 14.15
N PHE A 314 6.82 0.89 13.74
CA PHE A 314 7.76 2.01 13.80
C PHE A 314 7.19 3.12 14.68
N ASP A 315 8.10 3.82 15.36
CA ASP A 315 7.81 5.15 15.87
C ASP A 315 8.21 6.16 14.77
N SER A 316 7.53 7.29 14.67
CA SER A 316 7.87 8.36 13.75
C SER A 316 9.02 9.22 14.28
N ARG A 317 9.25 9.22 15.59
CA ARG A 317 10.29 10.01 16.26
C ARG A 317 11.64 9.33 16.23
N THR A 318 11.66 7.99 16.20
CA THR A 318 12.87 7.18 16.10
C THR A 318 12.82 6.45 14.75
N GLU A 319 13.94 6.35 14.05
CA GLU A 319 13.99 5.58 12.78
C GLU A 319 14.16 4.07 13.01
N GLU A 320 14.00 3.64 14.25
CA GLU A 320 14.18 2.25 14.68
C GLU A 320 12.83 1.52 14.73
N THR A 321 12.86 0.23 14.39
CA THR A 321 11.71 -0.66 14.56
C THR A 321 11.46 -0.90 16.05
N VAL A 322 10.28 -0.54 16.54
CA VAL A 322 9.85 -0.80 17.92
C VAL A 322 9.59 -2.28 18.13
N GLN A 323 8.85 -2.89 17.19
CA GLN A 323 8.43 -4.28 17.29
C GLN A 323 8.25 -4.91 15.91
N THR A 324 8.53 -6.20 15.81
CA THR A 324 8.22 -7.02 14.64
C THR A 324 7.22 -8.12 15.01
N TYR A 325 6.22 -8.35 14.17
CA TYR A 325 5.28 -9.46 14.28
C TYR A 325 5.48 -10.46 13.14
N ASP A 326 5.78 -11.71 13.45
CA ASP A 326 6.28 -12.70 12.48
C ASP A 326 5.46 -14.00 12.42
N HIS A 327 4.26 -14.02 13.01
CA HIS A 327 3.44 -15.23 13.04
C HIS A 327 2.63 -15.50 11.76
N HIS A 328 2.59 -14.59 10.78
CA HIS A 328 1.94 -14.88 9.50
C HIS A 328 2.82 -15.78 8.62
N MET A 329 2.18 -16.59 7.78
CA MET A 329 2.89 -17.44 6.81
C MET A 329 2.89 -16.88 5.38
N GLY A 330 2.09 -15.86 5.12
CA GLY A 330 1.97 -15.22 3.80
C GLY A 330 2.06 -13.71 3.89
N ALA A 331 2.12 -13.07 2.71
CA ALA A 331 2.19 -11.62 2.59
C ALA A 331 0.97 -10.97 3.29
N ILE A 332 1.20 -9.88 4.02
CA ILE A 332 0.11 -9.14 4.63
C ILE A 332 -0.58 -8.30 3.57
N ASN A 333 -1.90 -8.43 3.49
CA ASN A 333 -2.74 -7.72 2.55
C ASN A 333 -3.21 -6.36 3.11
N ASP A 334 -3.79 -6.38 4.30
CA ASP A 334 -4.38 -5.20 4.92
C ASP A 334 -4.35 -5.29 6.45
N ILE A 335 -4.39 -4.13 7.11
CA ILE A 335 -4.40 -3.98 8.55
C ILE A 335 -5.53 -3.01 8.92
N CYS A 336 -6.33 -3.41 9.90
CA CYS A 336 -7.45 -2.64 10.40
C CYS A 336 -7.36 -2.54 11.94
N PHE A 337 -7.33 -1.32 12.45
CA PHE A 337 -7.39 -1.08 13.88
C PHE A 337 -8.76 -1.41 14.46
N VAL A 338 -8.77 -1.92 15.68
CA VAL A 338 -9.95 -2.28 16.46
C VAL A 338 -9.77 -1.74 17.87
N ASP A 339 -10.87 -1.49 18.58
CA ASP A 339 -10.82 -1.10 20.00
C ASP A 339 -9.98 0.19 20.20
N ASN A 340 -10.29 1.18 19.37
CA ASN A 340 -9.64 2.49 19.30
C ASN A 340 -8.12 2.48 19.07
N GLY A 341 -7.51 1.34 18.73
CA GLY A 341 -6.08 1.24 18.46
C GLY A 341 -5.30 0.44 19.50
N ASN A 342 -6.02 -0.14 20.48
CA ASN A 342 -5.42 -1.08 21.43
C ASN A 342 -5.22 -2.48 20.83
N LYS A 343 -5.99 -2.80 19.79
CA LYS A 343 -5.89 -4.05 19.05
C LYS A 343 -5.88 -3.74 17.57
N PHE A 344 -5.32 -4.63 16.77
CA PHE A 344 -5.47 -4.57 15.33
C PHE A 344 -5.71 -5.95 14.76
N MET A 345 -6.42 -5.99 13.64
CA MET A 345 -6.64 -7.16 12.83
C MET A 345 -5.81 -7.04 11.57
N SER A 346 -5.08 -8.09 11.24
CA SER A 346 -4.31 -8.19 10.01
C SER A 346 -4.84 -9.32 9.15
N SER A 347 -4.90 -9.10 7.85
CA SER A 347 -5.16 -10.14 6.87
C SER A 347 -3.90 -10.50 6.09
N SER A 348 -3.74 -11.78 5.84
CA SER A 348 -2.61 -12.36 5.09
C SER A 348 -3.12 -13.22 3.94
N ASP A 349 -2.24 -13.42 2.96
CA ASP A 349 -2.50 -14.28 1.81
C ASP A 349 -2.59 -15.77 2.17
N ASP A 350 -2.14 -16.14 3.38
CA ASP A 350 -2.35 -17.47 3.98
C ASP A 350 -3.83 -17.77 4.32
N LYS A 351 -4.76 -16.90 3.90
CA LYS A 351 -6.22 -16.97 4.11
C LYS A 351 -6.65 -16.81 5.57
N THR A 352 -5.73 -16.42 6.45
CA THR A 352 -6.01 -16.25 7.87
C THR A 352 -6.22 -14.78 8.23
N LEU A 353 -6.95 -14.57 9.32
CA LEU A 353 -6.96 -13.30 10.02
C LEU A 353 -6.33 -13.51 11.40
N ARG A 354 -5.41 -12.63 11.76
CA ARG A 354 -4.81 -12.60 13.10
C ARG A 354 -5.19 -11.30 13.79
N VAL A 355 -5.54 -11.42 15.07
CA VAL A 355 -5.85 -10.30 15.95
C VAL A 355 -4.71 -10.16 16.94
N TRP A 356 -4.20 -8.95 17.10
CA TRP A 356 -3.02 -8.64 17.88
C TRP A 356 -3.35 -7.67 18.99
N GLY A 357 -2.62 -7.79 20.10
CA GLY A 357 -2.52 -6.70 21.07
C GLY A 357 -1.52 -5.67 20.55
N TRP A 358 -1.79 -4.39 20.79
CA TRP A 358 -0.83 -3.34 20.48
C TRP A 358 0.47 -3.58 21.23
N GLN A 359 1.61 -3.50 20.54
CA GLN A 359 2.97 -3.77 21.06
C GLN A 359 3.20 -5.20 21.61
N VAL A 360 2.25 -6.14 21.44
CA VAL A 360 2.41 -7.53 21.91
C VAL A 360 2.62 -8.46 20.72
N ASN A 361 3.82 -9.03 20.59
CA ASN A 361 4.16 -9.90 19.45
C ASN A 361 3.25 -11.13 19.31
N MET A 362 2.64 -11.63 20.39
CA MET A 362 1.80 -12.82 20.29
C MET A 362 0.38 -12.47 19.79
N PRO A 363 -0.15 -13.18 18.76
CA PRO A 363 -1.52 -12.96 18.31
C PRO A 363 -2.50 -13.46 19.39
N ILE A 364 -3.46 -12.62 19.77
CA ILE A 364 -4.54 -12.95 20.71
C ILE A 364 -5.46 -14.00 20.09
N LYS A 365 -5.77 -13.84 18.80
CA LYS A 365 -6.68 -14.73 18.10
C LYS A 365 -6.17 -15.04 16.70
N HIS A 366 -6.17 -16.34 16.40
CA HIS A 366 -5.99 -16.87 15.07
C HIS A 366 -7.36 -17.31 14.53
N ILE A 367 -7.73 -16.80 13.36
CA ILE A 367 -8.97 -17.13 12.67
C ILE A 367 -8.60 -17.76 11.34
N SER A 368 -8.83 -19.06 11.23
CA SER A 368 -8.71 -19.83 10.01
C SER A 368 -9.91 -20.76 9.87
N ASP A 369 -10.38 -20.92 8.65
CA ASP A 369 -11.44 -21.85 8.27
C ASP A 369 -11.04 -22.42 6.90
N PRO A 370 -11.09 -23.75 6.67
CA PRO A 370 -10.76 -24.33 5.37
C PRO A 370 -11.57 -23.77 4.19
N SER A 371 -12.80 -23.29 4.46
CA SER A 371 -13.66 -22.65 3.46
C SER A 371 -13.33 -21.18 3.20
N GLN A 372 -12.42 -20.59 3.98
CA GLN A 372 -12.04 -19.20 3.86
C GLN A 372 -11.04 -19.00 2.71
N HIS A 373 -11.18 -17.87 2.03
CA HIS A 373 -10.25 -17.42 1.00
C HIS A 373 -9.43 -16.22 1.50
N SER A 374 -8.40 -15.87 0.72
CA SER A 374 -7.59 -14.68 0.96
C SER A 374 -8.50 -13.44 1.02
N MET A 375 -8.17 -12.50 1.91
CA MET A 375 -8.96 -11.31 2.15
C MET A 375 -8.13 -10.06 1.87
N PRO A 376 -8.22 -9.48 0.67
CA PRO A 376 -7.30 -8.41 0.28
C PRO A 376 -7.57 -7.07 0.98
N ARG A 377 -8.80 -6.81 1.44
CA ARG A 377 -9.20 -5.52 2.05
C ARG A 377 -10.03 -5.72 3.32
N LEU A 378 -9.73 -4.91 4.33
CA LEU A 378 -10.42 -4.85 5.62
C LEU A 378 -10.96 -3.45 5.86
N SER A 379 -12.15 -3.36 6.46
CA SER A 379 -12.74 -2.09 6.91
C SER A 379 -13.42 -2.26 8.26
N LEU A 380 -13.23 -1.30 9.15
CA LEU A 380 -13.95 -1.23 10.42
C LEU A 380 -15.35 -0.64 10.18
N HIS A 381 -16.36 -1.14 10.89
CA HIS A 381 -17.66 -0.48 10.97
C HIS A 381 -17.55 0.75 11.90
N PRO A 382 -18.18 1.90 11.60
CA PRO A 382 -18.06 3.11 12.43
C PRO A 382 -18.42 2.94 13.92
N SER A 383 -19.26 1.97 14.27
CA SER A 383 -19.58 1.65 15.68
C SER A 383 -18.50 0.82 16.38
N SER A 384 -17.39 0.52 15.71
CA SER A 384 -16.31 -0.38 16.13
C SER A 384 -16.76 -1.78 16.55
N SER A 385 -17.99 -2.18 16.18
CA SER A 385 -18.60 -3.45 16.60
C SER A 385 -18.26 -4.60 15.68
N TYR A 386 -17.99 -4.29 14.42
CA TYR A 386 -17.77 -5.27 13.35
C TYR A 386 -16.58 -4.84 12.51
N VAL A 387 -15.81 -5.82 12.04
CA VAL A 387 -14.83 -5.67 10.97
C VAL A 387 -15.35 -6.42 9.76
N VAL A 388 -15.20 -5.82 8.60
CA VAL A 388 -15.65 -6.36 7.33
C VAL A 388 -14.46 -6.63 6.46
N ALA A 389 -14.43 -7.84 5.91
CA ALA A 389 -13.38 -8.32 5.05
C ALA A 389 -13.97 -8.66 3.69
N GLN A 390 -13.33 -8.16 2.64
CA GLN A 390 -13.63 -8.67 1.32
C GLN A 390 -12.95 -10.02 1.17
N SER A 391 -13.69 -11.06 0.81
CA SER A 391 -13.14 -12.36 0.47
C SER A 391 -13.05 -12.51 -1.04
N MET A 392 -12.06 -13.25 -1.52
CA MET A 392 -11.85 -13.51 -2.95
C MET A 392 -12.92 -14.43 -3.55
N ASP A 393 -13.78 -15.04 -2.73
CA ASP A 393 -14.93 -15.85 -3.15
C ASP A 393 -16.14 -15.02 -3.64
N ASN A 394 -15.93 -13.77 -4.07
CA ASN A 394 -16.98 -12.80 -4.44
C ASN A 394 -17.94 -12.44 -3.30
N THR A 395 -17.55 -12.67 -2.05
CA THR A 395 -18.39 -12.36 -0.90
C THR A 395 -17.70 -11.44 0.09
N ILE A 396 -18.50 -10.64 0.78
CA ILE A 396 -18.03 -9.81 1.88
C ILE A 396 -18.42 -10.51 3.17
N VAL A 397 -17.41 -10.81 3.99
CA VAL A 397 -17.53 -11.53 5.26
C VAL A 397 -17.39 -10.55 6.40
N THR A 398 -18.15 -10.76 7.47
CA THR A 398 -18.14 -9.88 8.64
C THR A 398 -17.68 -10.63 9.89
N PHE A 399 -16.89 -9.96 10.72
CA PHE A 399 -16.33 -10.44 11.97
C PHE A 399 -16.79 -9.51 13.10
N SER A 400 -17.14 -10.08 14.26
CA SER A 400 -17.41 -9.27 15.46
C SER A 400 -16.10 -8.72 16.03
N ALA A 401 -16.05 -7.45 16.41
CA ALA A 401 -14.81 -6.78 16.82
C ALA A 401 -14.66 -6.61 18.35
N ARG A 402 -15.74 -6.75 19.12
CA ARG A 402 -15.75 -6.39 20.55
C ARG A 402 -15.03 -7.36 21.49
N ASP A 403 -14.98 -8.66 21.16
CA ASP A 403 -14.35 -9.62 22.08
C ASP A 403 -14.03 -10.98 21.43
N LYS A 404 -15.05 -11.68 20.91
CA LYS A 404 -14.88 -13.08 20.47
C LYS A 404 -14.26 -13.24 19.08
N PHE A 405 -14.12 -12.15 18.33
CA PHE A 405 -13.62 -12.15 16.94
C PHE A 405 -14.22 -13.26 16.07
N LYS A 406 -15.51 -13.54 16.27
CA LYS A 406 -16.22 -14.62 15.57
C LYS A 406 -16.80 -14.10 14.26
N ARG A 407 -16.68 -14.92 13.21
CA ARG A 407 -17.37 -14.73 11.93
C ARG A 407 -18.88 -14.69 12.14
N SER A 408 -19.53 -13.67 11.61
CA SER A 408 -20.98 -13.52 11.66
C SER A 408 -21.62 -14.17 10.44
N VAL A 409 -22.32 -15.29 10.64
CA VAL A 409 -22.96 -16.05 9.56
C VAL A 409 -24.15 -15.28 8.95
N LYS A 410 -24.84 -14.46 9.74
CA LYS A 410 -26.04 -13.72 9.31
C LYS A 410 -25.74 -12.56 8.35
N LYS A 411 -24.53 -12.00 8.41
CA LYS A 411 -24.13 -10.82 7.63
C LYS A 411 -23.06 -11.25 6.62
N LYS A 412 -23.54 -11.83 5.52
CA LYS A 412 -22.73 -12.22 4.36
C LYS A 412 -23.29 -11.53 3.12
N PHE A 413 -22.51 -10.66 2.49
CA PHE A 413 -22.95 -9.94 1.29
C PHE A 413 -22.43 -10.66 0.05
N SER A 414 -23.33 -10.98 -0.89
CA SER A 414 -23.02 -11.69 -2.12
C SER A 414 -23.74 -11.01 -3.28
N GLY A 415 -23.03 -10.83 -4.41
CA GLY A 415 -23.58 -10.23 -5.63
C GLY A 415 -22.65 -9.26 -6.37
N HIS A 416 -21.55 -8.82 -5.73
CA HIS A 416 -20.44 -8.18 -6.42
C HIS A 416 -19.51 -9.26 -6.99
N LYS A 417 -18.81 -8.97 -8.09
CA LYS A 417 -17.77 -9.85 -8.61
C LYS A 417 -16.40 -9.31 -8.22
N ASN A 418 -15.61 -10.17 -7.60
CA ASN A 418 -14.24 -9.95 -7.23
C ASN A 418 -13.34 -10.92 -8.01
N ALA A 419 -12.93 -10.53 -9.21
CA ALA A 419 -12.04 -11.34 -10.07
C ALA A 419 -10.57 -11.29 -9.58
N ALA A 420 -10.33 -11.68 -8.33
CA ALA A 420 -9.03 -11.65 -7.66
C ALA A 420 -8.38 -10.25 -7.54
N TYR A 421 -9.19 -9.19 -7.50
CA TYR A 421 -8.70 -7.83 -7.29
C TYR A 421 -8.85 -7.42 -5.82
N ALA A 422 -7.99 -6.51 -5.37
CA ALA A 422 -8.20 -5.83 -4.08
C ALA A 422 -9.22 -4.71 -4.30
N VAL A 423 -10.50 -4.99 -4.03
CA VAL A 423 -11.57 -4.01 -4.25
C VAL A 423 -11.76 -3.18 -2.98
N GLY A 424 -11.95 -1.88 -3.16
CA GLY A 424 -12.24 -0.96 -2.07
C GLY A 424 -13.51 -1.33 -1.32
N LEU A 425 -13.42 -1.30 0.01
CA LEU A 425 -14.53 -1.41 0.94
C LEU A 425 -14.51 -0.19 1.86
N ASP A 426 -15.68 0.39 2.09
CA ASP A 426 -15.85 1.43 3.10
C ASP A 426 -17.32 1.50 3.57
N PHE A 427 -17.55 2.12 4.71
CA PHE A 427 -18.86 2.36 5.29
C PHE A 427 -19.24 3.83 5.21
N THR A 428 -20.54 4.09 5.07
CA THR A 428 -21.06 5.41 5.43
C THR A 428 -20.81 5.71 6.91
N PRO A 429 -20.62 6.97 7.33
CA PRO A 429 -20.35 7.35 8.72
C PRO A 429 -21.37 6.85 9.76
N ASP A 430 -22.65 6.76 9.40
CA ASP A 430 -23.73 6.18 10.23
C ASP A 430 -23.66 4.63 10.30
N GLY A 431 -22.89 4.02 9.40
CA GLY A 431 -22.71 2.58 9.33
C GLY A 431 -23.94 1.82 8.80
N LYS A 432 -24.90 2.52 8.18
CA LYS A 432 -26.08 1.93 7.54
C LYS A 432 -25.79 1.32 6.18
N ILE A 433 -24.91 1.94 5.40
CA ILE A 433 -24.59 1.48 4.05
C ILE A 433 -23.15 1.01 4.01
N LEU A 434 -22.94 -0.19 3.48
CA LEU A 434 -21.64 -0.73 3.13
C LEU A 434 -21.44 -0.53 1.62
N MET A 435 -20.26 -0.08 1.23
CA MET A 435 -19.93 0.15 -0.18
C MET A 435 -18.83 -0.80 -0.60
N SER A 436 -18.94 -1.33 -1.81
CA SER A 436 -17.93 -2.19 -2.41
C SER A 436 -17.80 -1.92 -3.90
N GLY A 437 -16.59 -1.98 -4.42
CA GLY A 437 -16.39 -1.97 -5.88
C GLY A 437 -16.65 -3.33 -6.53
N ASP A 438 -16.37 -3.41 -7.82
CA ASP A 438 -16.38 -4.63 -8.60
C ASP A 438 -15.22 -4.55 -9.61
N SER A 439 -14.74 -5.72 -10.01
CA SER A 439 -13.85 -5.92 -11.14
C SER A 439 -14.37 -5.35 -12.48
N ASN A 440 -15.68 -5.31 -12.69
CA ASN A 440 -16.31 -4.83 -13.93
C ASN A 440 -16.64 -3.32 -13.90
N GLY A 441 -16.12 -2.58 -12.91
CA GLY A 441 -16.33 -1.12 -12.82
C GLY A 441 -17.68 -0.68 -12.24
N PHE A 442 -18.37 -1.58 -11.53
CA PHE A 442 -19.59 -1.26 -10.79
C PHE A 442 -19.30 -0.99 -9.32
N ALA A 443 -19.89 0.08 -8.77
CA ALA A 443 -19.97 0.29 -7.35
C ALA A 443 -21.30 -0.27 -6.82
N TYR A 444 -21.21 -1.09 -5.78
CA TYR A 444 -22.34 -1.70 -5.09
C TYR A 444 -22.54 -1.02 -3.74
N PHE A 445 -23.78 -0.68 -3.45
CA PHE A 445 -24.22 -0.13 -2.17
C PHE A 445 -25.13 -1.13 -1.50
N TRP A 446 -24.77 -1.57 -0.30
CA TRP A 446 -25.46 -2.59 0.46
C TRP A 446 -26.08 -1.98 1.71
N ASP A 447 -27.30 -2.36 2.03
CA ASP A 447 -27.87 -2.02 3.34
C ASP A 447 -27.32 -2.98 4.38
N TRP A 448 -26.68 -2.44 5.41
CA TRP A 448 -26.04 -3.19 6.48
C TRP A 448 -27.04 -4.01 7.30
N LYS A 449 -28.28 -3.52 7.45
CA LYS A 449 -29.30 -4.20 8.27
C LYS A 449 -29.90 -5.38 7.50
N THR A 450 -30.32 -5.16 6.26
CA THR A 450 -31.00 -6.18 5.45
C THR A 450 -30.07 -7.06 4.62
N VAL A 451 -28.79 -6.69 4.47
CA VAL A 451 -27.77 -7.42 3.69
C VAL A 451 -28.07 -7.41 2.17
N LYS A 452 -29.06 -6.64 1.73
CA LYS A 452 -29.45 -6.53 0.32
C LYS A 452 -28.68 -5.43 -0.39
N VAL A 453 -28.49 -5.59 -1.70
CA VAL A 453 -28.03 -4.50 -2.58
C VAL A 453 -29.14 -3.45 -2.65
N VAL A 454 -28.83 -2.22 -2.28
CA VAL A 454 -29.72 -1.06 -2.42
C VAL A 454 -29.64 -0.54 -3.83
N THR A 455 -28.43 -0.25 -4.31
CA THR A 455 -28.19 0.19 -5.69
C THR A 455 -26.91 -0.41 -6.25
N LYS A 456 -26.88 -0.48 -7.58
CA LYS A 456 -25.71 -0.82 -8.37
C LYS A 456 -25.47 0.33 -9.34
N LEU A 457 -24.29 0.94 -9.27
CA LEU A 457 -23.93 2.09 -10.09
C LEU A 457 -22.77 1.73 -11.01
N LYS A 458 -22.91 1.96 -12.32
CA LYS A 458 -21.80 1.79 -13.27
C LYS A 458 -20.95 3.06 -13.25
N VAL A 459 -19.71 2.94 -12.79
CA VAL A 459 -18.78 4.07 -12.66
C VAL A 459 -17.84 4.11 -13.85
N ASP A 460 -17.23 2.97 -14.17
CA ASP A 460 -16.27 2.82 -15.26
C ASP A 460 -16.39 1.42 -15.90
N ASP A 461 -15.55 1.13 -16.89
CA ASP A 461 -15.42 -0.20 -17.50
C ASP A 461 -14.25 -1.02 -16.91
N MET A 462 -13.38 -0.36 -16.13
CA MET A 462 -12.21 -0.94 -15.47
C MET A 462 -12.50 -1.23 -13.99
N PRO A 463 -11.73 -2.12 -13.32
CA PRO A 463 -11.96 -2.48 -11.93
C PRO A 463 -11.84 -1.27 -10.98
N ILE A 464 -12.75 -1.20 -10.02
CA ILE A 464 -12.73 -0.20 -8.94
C ILE A 464 -11.84 -0.74 -7.81
N SER A 465 -10.73 -0.06 -7.56
CA SER A 465 -9.74 -0.41 -6.54
C SER A 465 -10.05 0.23 -5.19
N CYS A 466 -10.71 1.38 -5.17
CA CYS A 466 -10.93 2.16 -3.96
C CYS A 466 -12.28 2.88 -3.97
N ILE A 467 -12.94 2.86 -2.83
CA ILE A 467 -14.19 3.57 -2.55
C ILE A 467 -14.06 4.15 -1.15
N GLN A 468 -14.49 5.38 -0.97
CA GLN A 468 -14.55 6.00 0.34
C GLN A 468 -15.75 6.94 0.47
N ALA A 469 -16.44 6.91 1.60
CA ALA A 469 -17.50 7.84 1.94
C ALA A 469 -16.91 9.12 2.53
N HIS A 470 -17.60 10.22 2.29
CA HIS A 470 -17.30 11.45 3.00
C HIS A 470 -17.65 11.29 4.50
N PRO A 471 -16.75 11.68 5.43
CA PRO A 471 -16.96 11.47 6.87
C PRO A 471 -18.12 12.27 7.47
N GLN A 472 -18.41 13.45 6.91
CA GLN A 472 -19.42 14.38 7.46
C GLN A 472 -20.71 14.45 6.65
N GLU A 473 -20.64 14.06 5.38
CA GLU A 473 -21.76 14.26 4.48
C GLU A 473 -22.49 12.98 4.20
N THR A 474 -23.80 13.10 4.02
CA THR A 474 -24.70 11.96 4.03
C THR A 474 -24.63 11.13 2.75
N SER A 475 -24.36 11.77 1.61
CA SER A 475 -24.53 11.14 0.29
C SER A 475 -23.27 11.14 -0.56
N LYS A 476 -22.23 11.88 -0.14
CA LYS A 476 -21.02 12.06 -0.97
C LYS A 476 -20.03 10.90 -0.84
N VAL A 477 -19.56 10.43 -1.98
CA VAL A 477 -18.65 9.28 -2.09
C VAL A 477 -17.60 9.55 -3.17
N ALA A 478 -16.34 9.26 -2.86
CA ALA A 478 -15.24 9.24 -3.83
C ALA A 478 -14.93 7.79 -4.24
N ILE A 479 -14.84 7.57 -5.55
CA ILE A 479 -14.60 6.25 -6.15
C ILE A 479 -13.47 6.37 -7.15
N SER A 480 -12.49 5.48 -7.11
CA SER A 480 -11.46 5.39 -8.14
C SER A 480 -11.12 3.95 -8.49
N GLY A 481 -10.53 3.77 -9.66
CA GLY A 481 -10.23 2.47 -10.24
C GLY A 481 -8.91 2.44 -10.99
N ALA A 482 -8.70 1.33 -11.70
CA ALA A 482 -7.47 1.08 -12.45
C ALA A 482 -7.23 2.03 -13.63
N LYS A 483 -8.23 2.83 -14.03
CA LYS A 483 -8.10 3.85 -15.07
C LYS A 483 -7.42 5.15 -14.61
N GLY A 484 -7.30 5.37 -13.29
CA GLY A 484 -6.65 6.56 -12.72
C GLY A 484 -7.54 7.80 -12.58
N LYS A 485 -8.82 7.72 -13.00
CA LYS A 485 -9.80 8.79 -12.80
C LYS A 485 -10.51 8.60 -11.46
N ILE A 486 -10.67 9.70 -10.73
CA ILE A 486 -11.39 9.72 -9.46
C ILE A 486 -12.75 10.36 -9.71
N TYR A 487 -13.81 9.63 -9.39
CA TYR A 487 -15.18 10.05 -9.59
C TYR A 487 -15.81 10.43 -8.25
N TYR A 488 -16.39 11.63 -8.18
CA TYR A 488 -17.05 12.14 -6.99
C TYR A 488 -18.57 12.15 -7.22
N TYR A 489 -19.30 11.47 -6.34
CA TYR A 489 -20.73 11.24 -6.42
C TYR A 489 -21.48 11.89 -5.26
N GLU A 490 -22.76 12.20 -5.47
CA GLU A 490 -23.75 12.72 -4.50
C GLU A 490 -25.14 12.13 -4.74
#